data_AF-A0A4W5K1W1-F1
#
_entry.id   AF-A0A4W5K1W1-F1
#
_cell.length_a   1.000
_cell.length_b   1.000
_cell.length_c   1.000
_cell.angle_alpha   90.00
_cell.angle_beta   90.00
_cell.angle_gamma   90.00
#
_symmetry.space_group_name_H-M   'P 1'
#
loop_
_entity.id
_entity.type
_entity.pdbx_description
1 polymer ?
#
loop_
_entity_poly.entity_id
_entity_poly.type
_entity_poly.pdbx_seq_one_letter_code
_entity_poly.pdbx_strand_id
1 'polypeptide(L)'
;VSSMSNIYESAEATLGLCNSSCLTKVELRVACQGISDRDALSKPDPCVVLKMQSHGQWFEVDRTEVIRSSSSPVFSKVFLVDFYFEEVQRLRYELHDISPAHNGLRDTDCLGAMECTLGQVGYLCLVSLPDQRQ
;
A
#
# COMPACT_ATOMS: atom_id res chain seq x y z
N VAL A 1 -23.45 -40.79 18.48
CA VAL A 1 -23.98 -40.13 19.69
C VAL A 1 -22.79 -39.78 20.57
N SER A 2 -22.01 -38.76 20.18
CA SER A 2 -22.25 -37.33 20.48
C SER A 2 -21.98 -37.01 21.95
N SER A 3 -21.17 -35.96 22.12
CA SER A 3 -21.08 -35.09 23.30
C SER A 3 -19.83 -35.22 24.17
N MET A 4 -18.67 -34.83 23.61
CA MET A 4 -17.62 -34.14 24.36
C MET A 4 -17.09 -32.89 23.62
N SER A 5 -17.85 -32.36 22.65
CA SER A 5 -17.48 -31.17 21.88
C SER A 5 -18.11 -29.86 22.38
N ASN A 6 -19.01 -29.90 23.36
CA ASN A 6 -19.88 -28.76 23.69
C ASN A 6 -19.45 -27.94 24.92
N ILE A 7 -18.16 -27.93 25.28
CA ILE A 7 -17.67 -27.04 26.36
C ILE A 7 -16.70 -25.98 25.80
N TYR A 8 -16.02 -26.26 24.69
CA TYR A 8 -15.12 -25.29 24.07
C TYR A 8 -15.84 -24.21 23.25
N GLU A 9 -17.11 -24.42 22.90
CA GLU A 9 -17.86 -23.52 22.01
C GLU A 9 -18.66 -22.43 22.74
N SER A 10 -18.72 -22.46 24.08
CA SER A 10 -19.54 -21.53 24.87
C SER A 10 -18.76 -20.44 25.62
N ALA A 11 -17.42 -20.49 25.64
CA ALA A 11 -16.58 -19.47 26.27
C ALA A 11 -16.11 -18.36 25.31
N GLU A 12 -16.02 -18.66 24.00
CA GLU A 12 -15.61 -17.71 22.95
C GLU A 12 -16.62 -16.57 22.76
N ALA A 13 -17.88 -16.74 23.20
CA ALA A 13 -18.94 -15.76 22.96
C ALA A 13 -19.02 -14.62 24.01
N THR A 14 -18.25 -14.64 25.11
CA THR A 14 -18.41 -13.65 26.20
C THR A 14 -17.12 -12.94 26.64
N LEU A 15 -15.95 -13.29 26.09
CA LEU A 15 -14.70 -12.59 26.43
C LEU A 15 -13.92 -12.01 25.24
N GLY A 16 -14.49 -11.97 24.03
CA GLY A 16 -13.97 -11.15 22.91
C GLY A 16 -12.48 -11.36 22.56
N LEU A 17 -11.91 -12.49 22.99
CA LEU A 17 -10.53 -12.90 22.79
C LEU A 17 -10.57 -14.09 21.83
N CYS A 18 -11.10 -13.88 20.63
CA CYS A 18 -10.87 -14.83 19.57
C CYS A 18 -9.35 -14.84 19.29
N ASN A 19 -8.76 -16.03 19.49
CA ASN A 19 -7.44 -16.52 19.06
C ASN A 19 -6.38 -15.46 18.74
N SER A 20 -5.25 -15.55 19.47
CA SER A 20 -4.04 -14.75 19.31
C SER A 20 -3.54 -14.64 17.86
N SER A 21 -4.21 -13.85 17.04
CA SER A 21 -3.63 -13.29 15.84
C SER A 21 -2.47 -12.46 16.34
N CYS A 22 -1.25 -12.82 15.92
CA CYS A 22 -0.04 -12.09 16.27
C CYS A 22 -0.06 -10.77 15.49
N LEU A 23 -1.02 -9.90 15.85
CA LEU A 23 -1.33 -8.66 15.18
C LEU A 23 -0.33 -7.61 15.63
N THR A 24 0.47 -7.14 14.69
CA THR A 24 1.41 -6.04 14.93
C THR A 24 1.09 -4.90 13.97
N LYS A 25 1.06 -3.66 14.45
CA LYS A 25 0.94 -2.50 13.56
C LYS A 25 2.31 -2.14 13.00
N VAL A 26 2.39 -1.94 11.70
CA VAL A 26 3.62 -1.52 11.01
C VAL A 26 3.43 -0.18 10.32
N GLU A 27 4.50 0.63 10.35
CA GLU A 27 4.58 1.92 9.67
C GLU A 27 5.30 1.76 8.33
N LEU A 28 4.62 2.12 7.24
CA LEU A 28 5.21 2.12 5.91
C LEU A 28 5.41 3.57 5.45
N ARG A 29 6.65 3.91 5.16
CA ARG A 29 7.07 5.22 4.65
C ARG A 29 7.52 5.05 3.21
N VAL A 30 7.17 6.01 2.36
CA VAL A 30 7.47 5.94 0.94
C VAL A 30 8.25 7.17 0.51
N ALA A 31 9.25 6.94 -0.33
CA ALA A 31 9.96 7.97 -1.07
C ALA A 31 10.21 7.43 -2.49
N CYS A 32 10.22 8.32 -3.47
CA CYS A 32 10.58 7.98 -4.84
C CYS A 32 11.79 8.80 -5.27
N GLN A 33 12.58 8.25 -6.19
CA GLN A 33 13.75 8.92 -6.76
C GLN A 33 13.82 8.62 -8.25
N GLY A 34 14.27 9.60 -9.04
CA GLY A 34 14.55 9.40 -10.47
C GLY A 34 13.30 9.19 -11.32
N ILE A 35 12.18 9.84 -10.96
CA ILE A 35 11.00 9.85 -11.83
C ILE A 35 11.39 10.54 -13.14
N SER A 36 11.23 9.84 -14.27
CA SER A 36 11.64 10.31 -15.58
C SER A 36 10.79 11.52 -16.01
N ASP A 37 11.45 12.63 -16.39
CA ASP A 37 10.78 13.79 -16.98
C ASP A 37 10.26 13.39 -18.37
N ARG A 38 8.93 13.21 -18.51
CA ARG A 38 8.29 12.89 -19.80
C ARG A 38 8.55 14.00 -20.83
N ASP A 39 8.60 15.24 -20.36
CA ASP A 39 8.92 16.43 -21.14
C ASP A 39 9.87 17.28 -20.30
N ALA A 40 11.02 17.69 -20.85
CA ALA A 40 12.04 18.50 -20.17
C ALA A 40 11.56 19.88 -19.66
N LEU A 41 10.26 20.18 -19.80
CA LEU A 41 9.60 21.45 -19.48
C LEU A 41 8.61 21.35 -18.31
N SER A 42 8.16 20.16 -17.89
CA SER A 42 7.22 20.01 -16.77
C SER A 42 7.53 18.81 -15.88
N LYS A 43 7.84 19.09 -14.62
CA LYS A 43 8.01 18.07 -13.58
C LYS A 43 6.65 17.51 -13.14
N PRO A 44 6.55 16.23 -12.78
CA PRO A 44 5.29 15.63 -12.34
C PRO A 44 4.85 16.15 -10.97
N ASP A 45 3.57 15.96 -10.67
CA ASP A 45 2.96 16.15 -9.36
C ASP A 45 2.68 14.77 -8.71
N PRO A 46 3.72 14.07 -8.21
CA PRO A 46 3.60 12.68 -7.73
C PRO A 46 2.70 12.50 -6.51
N CYS A 47 1.93 11.40 -6.53
CA CYS A 47 1.15 10.85 -5.43
C CYS A 47 1.25 9.32 -5.45
N VAL A 48 1.45 8.69 -4.29
CA VAL A 48 1.47 7.23 -4.16
C VAL A 48 0.14 6.72 -3.60
N VAL A 49 -0.42 5.73 -4.26
CA VAL A 49 -1.60 4.96 -3.82
C VAL A 49 -1.12 3.62 -3.29
N LEU A 50 -1.45 3.31 -2.03
CA LEU A 50 -1.24 1.99 -1.46
C LEU A 50 -2.50 1.15 -1.69
N LYS A 51 -2.33 -0.02 -2.29
CA LYS A 51 -3.38 -1.03 -2.46
C LYS A 51 -3.01 -2.32 -1.76
N MET A 52 -4.02 -3.07 -1.34
CA MET A 52 -3.87 -4.41 -0.77
C MET A 52 -4.73 -5.41 -1.55
N GLN A 53 -4.21 -6.62 -1.77
CA GLN A 53 -4.96 -7.68 -2.44
C GLN A 53 -5.85 -8.42 -1.43
N SER A 54 -7.13 -8.55 -1.75
CA SER A 54 -8.08 -9.40 -1.04
C SER A 54 -8.96 -10.16 -2.04
N HIS A 55 -9.15 -11.47 -1.84
CA HIS A 55 -9.93 -12.33 -2.76
C HIS A 55 -9.59 -12.19 -4.25
N GLY A 56 -8.31 -11.96 -4.57
CA GLY A 56 -7.83 -11.77 -5.95
C GLY A 56 -8.03 -10.37 -6.52
N GLN A 57 -8.67 -9.45 -5.79
CA GLN A 57 -8.93 -8.08 -6.19
C GLN A 57 -8.03 -7.10 -5.42
N TRP A 58 -7.66 -5.98 -6.05
CA TRP A 58 -6.88 -4.92 -5.42
C TRP A 58 -7.80 -3.83 -4.88
N PHE A 59 -7.63 -3.49 -3.61
CA PHE A 59 -8.39 -2.43 -2.95
C PHE A 59 -7.46 -1.31 -2.53
N GLU A 60 -7.86 -0.07 -2.78
CA GLU A 60 -7.17 1.10 -2.24
C GLU A 60 -7.26 1.10 -0.72
N VAL A 61 -6.10 1.15 -0.07
CA VAL A 61 -5.97 1.27 1.37
C VAL A 61 -5.95 2.75 1.73
N ASP A 62 -5.06 3.52 1.10
CA ASP A 62 -4.85 4.93 1.38
C ASP A 62 -3.94 5.58 0.30
N ARG A 63 -3.76 6.90 0.37
CA ARG A 63 -2.92 7.69 -0.55
C ARG A 63 -2.02 8.67 0.21
N THR A 64 -0.88 9.00 -0.38
CA THR A 64 -0.02 10.09 0.12
C THR A 64 -0.58 11.46 -0.29
N GLU A 65 0.01 12.52 0.28
CA GLU A 65 -0.12 13.85 -0.31
C GLU A 65 0.45 13.91 -1.74
N VAL A 66 0.01 14.93 -2.49
CA VAL A 66 0.58 15.28 -3.79
C VAL A 66 1.74 16.25 -3.57
N ILE A 67 2.93 15.90 -4.04
CA ILE A 67 4.09 16.81 -4.01
C ILE A 67 4.20 17.47 -5.38
N ARG A 68 4.12 18.79 -5.44
CA ARG A 68 4.14 19.50 -6.73
C ARG A 68 5.53 19.56 -7.35
N SER A 69 5.59 19.34 -8.66
CA SER A 69 6.76 19.57 -9.51
C SER A 69 8.05 18.93 -8.97
N SER A 70 7.99 17.64 -8.63
CA SER A 70 9.09 16.91 -8.00
C SER A 70 9.35 15.56 -8.67
N SER A 71 10.61 15.31 -9.04
CA SER A 71 11.08 14.02 -9.59
C SER A 71 11.70 13.10 -8.54
N SER A 72 11.76 13.54 -7.27
CA SER A 72 12.26 12.74 -6.14
C SER A 72 11.48 13.08 -4.86
N PRO A 73 10.17 12.80 -4.81
CA PRO A 73 9.31 13.11 -3.68
C PRO A 73 9.66 12.27 -2.44
N VAL A 74 9.73 12.91 -1.29
CA VAL A 74 9.71 12.27 0.03
C VAL A 74 8.38 12.60 0.68
N PHE A 75 7.54 11.59 0.89
CA PHE A 75 6.19 11.78 1.43
C PHE A 75 6.23 11.78 2.96
N SER A 76 5.45 12.67 3.56
CA SER A 76 5.23 12.77 5.00
C SER A 76 4.21 11.76 5.48
N LYS A 77 3.31 11.30 4.59
CA LYS A 77 2.35 10.23 4.88
C LYS A 77 3.06 8.97 5.35
N VAL A 78 2.60 8.45 6.48
CA VAL A 78 2.93 7.12 6.99
C VAL A 78 1.68 6.25 6.85
N PHE A 79 1.79 5.13 6.16
CA PHE A 79 0.71 4.14 6.11
C PHE A 79 0.80 3.24 7.33
N LEU A 80 -0.27 3.16 8.10
CA LEU A 80 -0.39 2.22 9.22
C LEU A 80 -1.14 0.98 8.72
N VAL A 81 -0.45 -0.15 8.70
CA VAL A 81 -1.01 -1.42 8.23
C VAL A 81 -0.94 -2.45 9.36
N ASP A 82 -2.02 -3.20 9.51
CA ASP A 82 -2.08 -4.33 10.41
C ASP A 82 -1.35 -5.52 9.78
N PHE A 83 -0.31 -6.02 10.44
CA PHE A 83 0.45 -7.20 10.03
C PHE A 83 -0.08 -8.45 10.74
N TYR A 84 -0.45 -9.45 9.94
CA TYR A 84 -0.92 -10.76 10.39
C TYR A 84 0.13 -11.80 9.99
N PHE A 85 0.82 -12.37 10.99
CA PHE A 85 1.92 -13.32 10.76
C PHE A 85 1.51 -14.55 9.92
N GLU A 86 0.28 -15.00 10.04
CA GLU A 86 -0.24 -16.20 9.37
C GLU A 86 -0.72 -15.91 7.93
N GLU A 87 -0.74 -14.66 7.50
CA GLU A 87 -1.27 -14.25 6.20
C GLU A 87 -0.21 -13.69 5.25
N VAL A 88 -0.32 -14.06 3.97
CA VAL A 88 0.46 -13.43 2.90
C VAL A 88 -0.25 -12.17 2.43
N GLN A 89 0.00 -11.06 3.12
CA GLN A 89 -0.58 -9.77 2.77
C GLN A 89 0.19 -9.13 1.62
N ARG A 90 -0.44 -9.06 0.43
CA ARG A 90 0.15 -8.47 -0.77
C ARG A 90 -0.21 -7.00 -0.89
N LEU A 91 0.81 -6.18 -1.09
CA LEU A 91 0.70 -4.74 -1.28
C LEU A 91 1.08 -4.36 -2.71
N ARG A 92 0.47 -3.30 -3.20
CA ARG A 92 0.82 -2.66 -4.47
C ARG A 92 0.90 -1.15 -4.26
N TYR A 93 2.05 -0.58 -4.55
CA TYR A 93 2.29 0.86 -4.55
C TYR A 93 2.18 1.35 -5.98
N GLU A 94 1.31 2.31 -6.25
CA GLU A 94 1.18 2.93 -7.56
C GLU A 94 1.52 4.42 -7.45
N LEU A 95 2.47 4.87 -8.27
CA LEU A 95 2.82 6.28 -8.38
C LEU A 95 2.08 6.91 -9.54
N HIS A 96 1.39 8.01 -9.25
CA HIS A 96 0.55 8.74 -10.19
C HIS A 96 1.00 10.19 -10.29
N ASP A 97 0.96 10.75 -11.49
CA ASP A 97 1.06 12.19 -11.74
C ASP A 97 -0.34 12.81 -11.71
N ILE A 98 -0.56 13.73 -10.76
CA ILE A 98 -1.86 14.39 -10.53
C ILE A 98 -1.91 15.78 -11.19
N SER A 99 -0.99 16.09 -12.12
CA SER A 99 -0.93 17.44 -12.69
C SER A 99 -2.21 17.81 -13.47
N PRO A 100 -2.68 19.06 -13.35
CA PRO A 100 -3.86 19.55 -14.08
C PRO A 100 -3.59 19.77 -15.58
N ALA A 101 -2.33 19.64 -16.03
CA ALA A 101 -1.92 19.79 -17.42
C ALA A 101 -2.36 18.63 -18.31
N HIS A 102 -2.73 17.49 -17.69
CA HIS A 102 -3.31 16.36 -18.38
C HIS A 102 -4.75 16.71 -18.80
N ASN A 103 -4.92 16.98 -20.10
CA ASN A 103 -6.12 17.51 -20.76
C ASN A 103 -7.40 16.64 -20.60
N GLY A 104 -7.94 16.54 -19.39
CA GLY A 104 -9.29 16.08 -19.09
C GLY A 104 -9.60 14.64 -19.47
N LEU A 105 -9.54 13.74 -18.48
CA LEU A 105 -10.62 12.81 -18.11
C LEU A 105 -10.09 11.87 -17.04
N ARG A 106 -10.28 12.25 -15.76
CA ARG A 106 -10.46 11.35 -14.60
C ARG A 106 -9.38 10.28 -14.30
N ASP A 107 -8.37 10.15 -15.13
CA ASP A 107 -7.28 9.19 -15.03
C ASP A 107 -6.00 9.96 -14.81
N THR A 108 -5.45 9.76 -13.62
CA THR A 108 -4.12 10.24 -13.27
C THR A 108 -3.10 9.41 -14.04
N ASP A 109 -2.03 10.05 -14.51
CA ASP A 109 -1.01 9.37 -15.31
C ASP A 109 -0.21 8.43 -14.41
N CYS A 110 -0.39 7.11 -14.57
CA CYS A 110 0.41 6.13 -13.82
C CYS A 110 1.86 6.20 -14.30
N LEU A 111 2.76 6.57 -13.38
CA LEU A 111 4.19 6.69 -13.59
C LEU A 111 4.93 5.38 -13.31
N GLY A 112 4.38 4.53 -12.44
CA GLY A 112 4.96 3.22 -12.13
C GLY A 112 4.21 2.51 -11.01
N ALA A 113 4.46 1.21 -10.88
CA ALA A 113 3.91 0.39 -9.80
C ALA A 113 4.92 -0.64 -9.30
N MET A 114 4.85 -0.96 -8.01
CA MET A 114 5.59 -2.04 -7.37
C MET A 114 4.64 -2.89 -6.54
N GLU A 115 4.81 -4.21 -6.61
CA GLU A 115 4.12 -5.17 -5.77
C GLU A 115 5.13 -5.85 -4.82
N CYS A 116 4.73 -6.05 -3.57
CA CYS A 116 5.52 -6.80 -2.58
C CYS A 116 4.60 -7.44 -1.54
N THR A 117 5.11 -8.35 -0.72
CA THR A 117 4.38 -8.78 0.48
C THR A 117 4.77 -7.93 1.68
N LEU A 118 3.84 -7.72 2.62
CA LEU A 118 4.12 -6.98 3.85
C LEU A 118 5.25 -7.64 4.65
N GLY A 119 5.34 -8.97 4.63
CA GLY A 119 6.43 -9.72 5.27
C GLY A 119 7.82 -9.54 4.61
N GLN A 120 7.88 -9.07 3.36
CA GLN A 120 9.15 -8.71 2.69
C GLN A 120 9.59 -7.27 3.02
N VAL A 121 8.69 -6.43 3.53
CA VAL A 121 8.98 -5.04 3.82
C VAL A 121 9.78 -4.95 5.13
N GLY A 122 11.08 -4.70 5.03
CA GLY A 122 11.90 -4.31 6.18
C GLY A 122 11.50 -2.94 6.74
N TYR A 123 12.06 -2.56 7.90
CA TYR A 123 11.77 -1.31 8.63
C TYR A 123 11.93 0.01 7.83
N LEU A 124 12.46 -0.04 6.60
CA LEU A 124 12.53 1.08 5.67
C LEU A 124 12.40 0.57 4.22
N CYS A 125 11.18 0.59 3.67
CA CYS A 125 10.99 0.29 2.26
C CYS A 125 11.26 1.55 1.43
N LEU A 126 12.50 1.70 0.95
CA LEU A 126 12.72 2.56 -0.21
C LEU A 126 12.13 1.84 -1.42
N VAL A 127 10.88 2.19 -1.74
CA VAL A 127 10.20 1.70 -2.95
C VAL A 127 10.85 2.38 -4.15
N SER A 128 11.94 1.81 -4.64
CA SER A 128 12.50 2.15 -5.96
C SER A 128 11.55 1.60 -7.02
N LEU A 129 10.55 2.40 -7.39
CA LEU A 129 9.67 2.06 -8.50
C LEU A 129 10.50 1.98 -9.77
N PRO A 130 10.64 0.80 -10.40
CA PRO A 130 11.34 0.70 -11.67
C PRO A 130 10.56 1.49 -12.73
N ASP A 131 11.28 2.28 -13.52
CA ASP A 131 10.74 2.95 -14.70
C ASP A 131 10.16 1.88 -15.65
N GLN A 132 8.83 1.78 -15.73
CA GLN A 132 8.13 0.83 -16.60
C GLN A 132 8.02 1.39 -18.02
N ARG A 133 9.16 1.76 -18.62
CA ARG A 133 9.28 2.07 -20.04
C ARG A 133 10.30 1.13 -20.68
N GLN A 134 9.80 0.05 -21.26
CA GLN A 134 10.46 -0.68 -22.34
C GLN A 134 9.54 -0.68 -23.55
#